data_AF-A0A8T1PCS1-F1
#
_entry.id   AF-A0A8T1PCS1-F1
#
_cell.length_a   1.000
_cell.length_b   1.000
_cell.length_c   1.000
_cell.angle_alpha   90.00
_cell.angle_beta   90.00
_cell.angle_gamma   90.00
#
_symmetry.space_group_name_H-M   'P 1'
#
loop_
_entity.id
_entity.type
_entity.pdbx_description
1 polymer ?
#
loop_
_entity_poly.entity_id
_entity_poly.type
_entity_poly.pdbx_seq_one_letter_code
_entity_poly.pdbx_strand_id
1 'polypeptide(L)'
;MIPVASKYVLRRNLFGYDINKRGTYGGTLRVPESLGIVVGIVFLVLAILFQYSNFTSDSNWLVEYNAALASICFMTLLGFVDDVLDVPWRVKLLLPSFATLPLLMAYAGHTTIVIPKPLIPYLGPEVLDLGWIYKLYMGLLAVFCTNSINIHAGLNGLEVGQTVVIASAILMLNIMQIGASTDPEYKQAHAFSIYLVQPLLATSLALLSYN
;
A
#
# COMPACT_ATOMS: atom_id res chain seq x y z
N MET A 1 16.07 -3.37 -12.18
CA MET A 1 15.10 -2.91 -13.20
C MET A 1 14.99 -1.39 -13.29
N ILE A 2 15.07 -0.67 -12.17
CA ILE A 2 14.94 0.80 -12.11
C ILE A 2 15.84 1.55 -13.11
N PRO A 3 17.17 1.32 -13.21
CA PRO A 3 18.02 2.05 -14.16
C PRO A 3 17.69 1.78 -15.63
N VAL A 4 17.15 0.60 -15.93
CA VAL A 4 16.72 0.23 -17.28
C VAL A 4 15.44 0.98 -17.63
N ALA A 5 14.44 0.93 -16.75
CA ALA A 5 13.16 1.62 -16.94
C ALA A 5 13.30 3.14 -16.99
N SER A 6 14.20 3.72 -16.18
CA SER A 6 14.56 5.14 -16.20
C SER A 6 14.84 5.64 -17.62
N LYS A 7 15.60 4.88 -18.42
CA LYS A 7 15.90 5.25 -19.81
C LYS A 7 14.66 5.30 -20.69
N TYR A 8 13.66 4.45 -20.44
CA TYR A 8 12.42 4.41 -21.23
C TYR A 8 11.46 5.55 -20.86
N VAL A 9 11.28 5.84 -19.57
CA VAL A 9 10.42 6.95 -19.12
C VAL A 9 10.97 8.30 -19.57
N LEU A 10 12.29 8.50 -19.50
CA LEU A 10 12.96 9.69 -20.02
C LEU A 10 12.73 9.87 -21.54
N ARG A 11 12.77 8.79 -22.33
CA ARG A 11 12.50 8.82 -23.78
C ARG A 11 11.05 9.19 -24.10
N ARG A 12 10.13 9.02 -23.15
CA ARG A 12 8.70 9.34 -23.29
C ARG A 12 8.33 10.68 -22.66
N ASN A 13 9.32 11.48 -22.26
CA ASN A 13 9.13 12.75 -21.56
C ASN A 13 8.42 12.63 -20.20
N LEU A 14 8.49 11.47 -19.55
CA LEU A 14 8.04 11.27 -18.17
C LEU A 14 9.21 11.59 -17.25
N PHE A 15 9.36 12.87 -16.93
CA PHE A 15 10.43 13.37 -16.08
C PHE A 15 10.04 14.67 -15.38
N GLY A 16 10.68 14.91 -14.23
CA GLY A 16 10.59 16.13 -13.46
C GLY A 16 11.95 16.78 -13.26
N TYR A 17 11.94 17.98 -12.70
CA TYR A 17 13.12 18.65 -12.19
C TYR A 17 13.08 18.67 -10.67
N ASP A 18 14.24 18.51 -10.03
CA ASP A 18 14.33 18.65 -8.58
C ASP A 18 14.18 20.13 -8.18
N ILE A 19 12.97 20.49 -7.74
CA ILE A 19 12.59 21.85 -7.35
C ILE A 19 13.43 22.40 -6.19
N ASN A 20 13.95 21.54 -5.32
CA ASN A 20 14.76 21.93 -4.17
C ASN A 20 16.24 22.16 -4.52
N LYS A 21 16.64 21.81 -5.75
CA LYS A 21 17.99 22.05 -6.30
C LYS A 21 18.02 23.17 -7.33
N ARG A 22 16.96 23.98 -7.43
CA ARG A 22 16.85 25.08 -8.40
C ARG A 22 18.06 26.03 -8.32
N GLY A 23 18.64 26.38 -9.46
CA GLY A 23 19.82 27.24 -9.56
C GLY A 23 21.16 26.50 -9.46
N THR A 24 21.15 25.19 -9.13
CA THR A 24 22.34 24.33 -9.20
C THR A 24 22.33 23.51 -10.49
N TYR A 25 23.49 22.94 -10.86
CA TYR A 25 23.56 21.95 -11.94
C TYR A 25 22.63 20.74 -11.68
N GLY A 26 22.46 20.33 -10.42
CA GLY A 26 21.57 19.22 -10.08
C GLY A 26 20.09 19.51 -10.39
N GLY A 27 19.66 20.77 -10.28
CA GLY A 27 18.27 21.16 -10.59
C GLY A 27 17.96 21.30 -12.09
N THR A 28 18.97 21.25 -12.97
CA THR A 28 18.76 21.26 -14.44
C THR A 28 18.73 19.87 -15.04
N LEU A 29 19.04 18.84 -14.25
CA LEU A 29 19.00 17.44 -14.67
C LEU A 29 17.54 16.95 -14.71
N ARG A 30 17.19 16.23 -15.78
CA ARG A 30 15.90 15.55 -15.90
C ARG A 30 15.90 14.29 -15.04
N VAL A 31 15.02 14.23 -14.06
CA VAL A 31 14.86 13.09 -13.17
C VAL A 31 13.69 12.24 -13.66
N PRO A 32 13.87 10.93 -13.90
CA PRO A 32 12.79 10.05 -14.34
C PRO A 32 11.64 10.01 -13.32
N GLU A 33 10.40 10.19 -13.79
CA GLU A 33 9.20 10.08 -12.96
C GLU A 33 8.52 8.71 -13.13
N SER A 34 7.52 8.44 -12.28
CA SER A 34 6.68 7.23 -12.31
C SER A 34 7.42 5.91 -12.22
N LEU A 35 8.63 5.89 -11.65
CA LEU A 35 9.40 4.66 -11.44
C LEU A 35 8.73 3.69 -10.45
N GLY A 36 7.75 4.18 -9.68
CA GLY A 36 6.89 3.37 -8.82
C GLY A 36 6.20 2.21 -9.54
N ILE A 37 5.85 2.36 -10.83
CA ILE A 37 5.23 1.25 -11.59
C ILE A 37 6.14 0.02 -11.71
N VAL A 38 7.45 0.24 -11.88
CA VAL A 38 8.43 -0.85 -12.00
C VAL A 38 8.53 -1.61 -10.70
N VAL A 39 8.54 -0.87 -9.60
CA VAL A 39 8.61 -1.39 -8.23
C VAL A 39 7.32 -2.14 -7.90
N GLY A 40 6.16 -1.58 -8.26
CA GLY A 40 4.85 -2.21 -8.12
C GLY A 40 4.71 -3.51 -8.92
N ILE A 41 5.24 -3.58 -10.14
CA ILE A 41 5.25 -4.82 -10.93
C ILE A 41 6.12 -5.89 -10.26
N VAL A 42 7.33 -5.54 -9.80
CA VAL A 42 8.21 -6.48 -9.09
C VAL A 42 7.54 -6.95 -7.79
N PHE A 43 6.90 -6.04 -7.06
CA PHE A 43 6.10 -6.35 -5.88
C PHE A 43 5.01 -7.39 -6.19
N LEU A 44 4.20 -7.16 -7.23
CA LEU A 44 3.11 -8.07 -7.60
C LEU A 44 3.65 -9.46 -7.98
N VAL A 45 4.75 -9.52 -8.75
CA VAL A 45 5.39 -10.79 -9.12
C VAL A 45 5.84 -11.54 -7.86
N LEU A 46 6.53 -10.86 -6.93
CA LEU A 46 6.96 -11.49 -5.67
C LEU A 46 5.76 -11.95 -4.85
N ALA A 47 4.73 -11.12 -4.70
CA ALA A 47 3.54 -11.45 -3.93
C ALA A 47 2.75 -12.64 -4.52
N ILE A 48 2.72 -12.80 -5.85
CA ILE A 48 2.17 -13.97 -6.54
C ILE A 48 3.04 -15.22 -6.30
N LEU A 49 4.37 -15.10 -6.28
CA LEU A 49 5.25 -16.22 -5.94
C LEU A 49 5.08 -16.66 -4.48
N PHE A 50 4.90 -15.70 -3.56
CA PHE A 50 4.54 -15.99 -2.17
C PHE A 50 3.19 -16.69 -2.09
N GLN A 51 2.21 -16.25 -2.88
CA GLN A 51 0.90 -16.87 -2.96
C GLN A 51 1.01 -18.35 -3.34
N TYR A 52 1.70 -18.62 -4.46
CA TYR A 52 1.91 -19.96 -4.99
C TYR A 52 2.63 -20.89 -4.00
N SER A 53 3.56 -20.33 -3.22
CA SER A 53 4.38 -21.12 -2.29
C SER A 53 3.70 -21.39 -0.95
N ASN A 54 2.78 -20.52 -0.49
CA ASN A 54 2.23 -20.57 0.87
C ASN A 54 0.73 -20.91 0.92
N PHE A 55 -0.02 -20.77 -0.17
CA PHE A 55 -1.45 -21.09 -0.20
C PHE A 55 -1.74 -22.31 -1.09
N THR A 56 -2.62 -23.16 -0.59
CA THR A 56 -3.25 -24.23 -1.38
C THR A 56 -4.59 -23.75 -1.95
N SER A 57 -5.11 -24.45 -2.96
CA SER A 57 -6.39 -24.12 -3.61
C SER A 57 -7.58 -24.09 -2.65
N ASP A 58 -7.52 -24.85 -1.55
CA ASP A 58 -8.58 -24.96 -0.55
C ASP A 58 -8.44 -23.96 0.61
N SER A 59 -7.47 -23.03 0.54
CA SER A 59 -7.25 -22.06 1.62
C SER A 59 -8.34 -20.99 1.68
N ASN A 60 -8.96 -20.81 2.84
CA ASN A 60 -9.95 -19.76 3.09
C ASN A 60 -9.40 -18.33 2.85
N TRP A 61 -8.09 -18.14 3.04
CA TRP A 61 -7.41 -16.86 2.86
C TRP A 61 -7.12 -16.51 1.40
N LEU A 62 -7.27 -17.46 0.48
CA LEU A 62 -6.92 -17.28 -0.93
C LEU A 62 -7.80 -16.22 -1.60
N VAL A 63 -9.09 -16.16 -1.25
CA VAL A 63 -10.03 -15.16 -1.78
C VAL A 63 -9.63 -13.76 -1.34
N GLU A 64 -9.33 -13.59 -0.05
CA GLU A 64 -8.88 -12.30 0.51
C GLU A 64 -7.53 -11.88 -0.06
N TYR A 65 -6.59 -12.82 -0.24
CA TYR A 65 -5.28 -12.53 -0.81
C TYR A 65 -5.38 -12.09 -2.28
N ASN A 66 -6.18 -12.78 -3.08
CA ASN A 66 -6.44 -12.39 -4.48
C ASN A 66 -7.12 -11.02 -4.56
N ALA A 67 -8.08 -10.75 -3.67
CA ALA A 67 -8.73 -9.45 -3.61
C ALA A 67 -7.77 -8.32 -3.21
N ALA A 68 -6.84 -8.58 -2.29
CA ALA A 68 -5.77 -7.65 -1.93
C ALA A 68 -4.85 -7.39 -3.14
N LEU A 69 -4.38 -8.43 -3.83
CA LEU A 69 -3.55 -8.28 -5.04
C LEU A 69 -4.27 -7.52 -6.15
N ALA A 70 -5.55 -7.82 -6.40
CA ALA A 70 -6.36 -7.11 -7.39
C ALA A 70 -6.48 -5.62 -7.04
N SER A 71 -6.71 -5.31 -5.76
CA SER A 71 -6.81 -3.92 -5.28
C SER A 71 -5.47 -3.18 -5.42
N ILE A 72 -4.35 -3.82 -5.06
CA ILE A 72 -3.01 -3.23 -5.20
C ILE A 72 -2.64 -3.06 -6.68
N CYS A 73 -2.99 -4.02 -7.54
CA CYS A 73 -2.78 -3.93 -8.98
C CYS A 73 -3.55 -2.75 -9.58
N PHE A 74 -4.84 -2.61 -9.26
CA PHE A 74 -5.62 -1.46 -9.68
C PHE A 74 -5.06 -0.14 -9.14
N MET A 75 -4.65 -0.08 -7.88
CA MET A 75 -4.06 1.14 -7.32
C MET A 75 -2.74 1.52 -8.01
N THR A 76 -1.90 0.53 -8.31
CA THR A 76 -0.63 0.75 -9.04
C THR A 76 -0.88 1.25 -10.45
N LEU A 77 -1.85 0.66 -11.16
CA LEU A 77 -2.25 1.09 -12.50
C LEU A 77 -2.81 2.52 -12.47
N LEU A 78 -3.72 2.81 -11.53
CA LEU A 78 -4.35 4.12 -11.43
C LEU A 78 -3.36 5.21 -11.00
N GLY A 79 -2.40 4.89 -10.12
CA GLY A 79 -1.29 5.79 -9.80
C GLY A 79 -0.44 6.13 -11.02
N PHE A 80 -0.10 5.12 -11.83
CA PHE A 80 0.62 5.38 -13.09
C PHE A 80 -0.22 6.18 -14.10
N VAL A 81 -1.52 5.91 -14.20
CA VAL A 81 -2.43 6.68 -15.06
C VAL A 81 -2.53 8.14 -14.58
N ASP A 82 -2.56 8.37 -13.27
CA ASP A 82 -2.54 9.71 -12.68
C ASP A 82 -1.28 10.48 -13.06
N ASP A 83 -0.10 9.84 -12.94
CA ASP A 83 1.17 10.45 -13.32
C ASP A 83 1.26 10.79 -14.81
N VAL A 84 0.62 9.99 -15.69
CA VAL A 84 0.71 10.18 -17.15
C VAL A 84 -0.34 11.19 -17.65
N LEU A 85 -1.50 11.25 -17.01
CA LEU A 85 -2.65 12.03 -17.49
C LEU A 85 -2.94 13.30 -16.66
N ASP A 86 -2.23 13.54 -15.57
CA ASP A 86 -2.46 14.67 -14.64
C ASP A 86 -3.95 14.81 -14.27
N VAL A 87 -4.51 13.75 -13.70
CA VAL A 87 -5.95 13.63 -13.47
C VAL A 87 -6.44 14.69 -12.45
N PRO A 88 -7.66 15.25 -12.59
CA PRO A 88 -8.17 16.25 -11.63
C PRO A 88 -8.30 15.72 -10.20
N TRP A 89 -8.01 16.57 -9.20
CA TRP A 89 -8.01 16.21 -7.77
C TRP A 89 -9.30 15.52 -7.28
N ARG A 90 -10.47 15.87 -7.85
CA ARG A 90 -11.75 15.25 -7.49
C ARG A 90 -11.77 13.76 -7.83
N VAL A 91 -11.17 13.38 -8.96
CA VAL A 91 -11.07 12.00 -9.41
C VAL A 91 -9.98 11.28 -8.61
N LYS A 92 -8.89 11.95 -8.23
CA LYS A 92 -7.87 11.39 -7.33
C LYS A 92 -8.43 10.92 -5.98
N LEU A 93 -9.49 11.56 -5.48
CA LEU A 93 -10.19 11.10 -4.27
C LEU A 93 -11.09 9.88 -4.52
N LEU A 94 -11.65 9.74 -5.72
CA LEU A 94 -12.59 8.65 -6.06
C LEU A 94 -11.89 7.37 -6.53
N LEU A 95 -10.76 7.49 -7.24
CA LEU A 95 -10.04 6.35 -7.80
C LEU A 95 -9.65 5.30 -6.74
N PRO A 96 -9.10 5.67 -5.57
CA PRO A 96 -8.81 4.70 -4.52
C PRO A 96 -10.06 3.99 -3.98
N SER A 97 -11.22 4.67 -3.96
CA SER A 97 -12.48 4.05 -3.53
C SER A 97 -12.90 2.91 -4.46
N PHE A 98 -12.74 3.07 -5.77
CA PHE A 98 -13.04 1.99 -6.72
C PHE A 98 -11.98 0.88 -6.67
N ALA A 99 -10.70 1.24 -6.55
CA ALA A 99 -9.61 0.28 -6.48
C ALA A 99 -9.70 -0.66 -5.27
N THR A 100 -10.38 -0.24 -4.19
CA THR A 100 -10.49 -1.00 -2.94
C THR A 100 -11.73 -1.90 -2.87
N LEU A 101 -12.65 -1.78 -3.83
CA LEU A 101 -13.87 -2.61 -3.87
C LEU A 101 -13.60 -4.12 -3.83
N PRO A 102 -12.60 -4.69 -4.53
CA PRO A 102 -12.32 -6.12 -4.42
C PRO A 102 -12.05 -6.54 -2.98
N LEU A 103 -11.24 -5.77 -2.24
CA LEU A 103 -10.94 -6.01 -0.83
C LEU A 103 -12.21 -5.93 0.04
N LEU A 104 -13.05 -4.91 -0.15
CA LEU A 104 -14.29 -4.73 0.62
C LEU A 104 -15.30 -5.87 0.39
N MET A 105 -15.33 -6.42 -0.83
CA MET A 105 -16.21 -7.52 -1.20
C MET A 105 -15.72 -8.86 -0.65
N ALA A 106 -14.41 -9.07 -0.63
CA ALA A 106 -13.79 -10.29 -0.11
C ALA A 106 -13.70 -10.33 1.43
N TYR A 107 -13.81 -9.18 2.10
CA TYR A 107 -13.72 -9.09 3.56
C TYR A 107 -14.76 -9.98 4.26
N ALA A 108 -14.29 -11.04 4.91
CA ALA A 108 -15.12 -11.98 5.68
C ALA A 108 -15.01 -11.79 7.20
N GLY A 109 -14.23 -10.80 7.65
CA GLY A 109 -14.01 -10.53 9.08
C GLY A 109 -15.20 -9.86 9.80
N HIS A 110 -15.05 -9.71 11.12
CA HIS A 110 -16.05 -9.08 11.97
C HIS A 110 -16.17 -7.57 11.74
N THR A 111 -17.41 -7.05 11.74
CA THR A 111 -17.72 -5.61 11.68
C THR A 111 -17.83 -4.96 13.06
N THR A 112 -17.49 -5.70 14.11
CA THR A 112 -17.50 -5.24 15.49
C THR A 112 -16.20 -4.56 15.85
N ILE A 113 -16.29 -3.42 16.54
CA ILE A 113 -15.13 -2.70 17.08
C ILE A 113 -15.15 -2.72 18.60
N VAL A 114 -13.96 -2.73 19.20
CA VAL A 114 -13.78 -2.54 20.65
C VAL A 114 -13.63 -1.04 20.91
N ILE A 115 -14.48 -0.48 21.76
CA ILE A 115 -14.44 0.95 22.09
C ILE A 115 -13.21 1.23 22.98
N PRO A 116 -12.39 2.25 22.67
CA PRO A 116 -11.28 2.65 23.54
C PRO A 116 -11.77 2.98 24.96
N LYS A 117 -11.05 2.51 25.98
CA LYS A 117 -11.44 2.65 27.41
C LYS A 117 -11.90 4.05 27.83
N PRO A 118 -11.27 5.16 27.39
CA PRO A 118 -11.73 6.51 27.75
C PRO A 118 -13.12 6.88 27.22
N LEU A 119 -13.60 6.21 26.16
CA LEU A 119 -14.87 6.48 25.49
C LEU A 119 -16.02 5.60 26.01
N ILE A 120 -15.72 4.49 26.69
CA ILE A 120 -16.72 3.56 27.22
C ILE A 120 -17.77 4.26 28.11
N PRO A 121 -17.41 5.18 29.03
CA PRO A 121 -18.40 5.85 29.88
C PRO A 121 -19.43 6.69 29.11
N TYR A 122 -19.12 7.11 27.88
CA TYR A 122 -19.98 7.97 27.07
C TYR A 122 -20.86 7.18 26.10
N LEU A 123 -20.36 6.03 25.62
CA LEU A 123 -21.00 5.28 24.54
C LEU A 123 -21.79 4.08 25.05
N GLY A 124 -21.43 3.52 26.22
CA GLY A 124 -22.15 2.42 26.85
C GLY A 124 -21.48 1.05 26.64
N PRO A 125 -21.56 0.42 25.46
CA PRO A 125 -21.06 -0.94 25.27
C PRO A 125 -19.55 -0.97 25.02
N GLU A 126 -18.88 -2.01 25.51
CA GLU A 126 -17.44 -2.24 25.25
C GLU A 126 -17.17 -2.67 23.79
N VAL A 127 -18.18 -3.29 23.16
CA VAL A 127 -18.14 -3.78 21.77
C VAL A 127 -19.33 -3.20 21.01
N LEU A 128 -19.07 -2.60 19.85
CA LEU A 128 -20.08 -2.01 18.98
C LEU A 128 -20.04 -2.66 17.60
N ASP A 129 -21.19 -3.17 17.14
CA ASP A 129 -21.33 -3.61 15.75
C ASP A 129 -21.67 -2.43 14.84
N LEU A 130 -20.78 -2.15 13.88
CA LEU A 130 -20.93 -1.05 12.94
C LEU A 130 -21.60 -1.49 11.62
N GLY A 131 -21.69 -2.81 11.37
CA GLY A 131 -22.22 -3.36 10.12
C GLY A 131 -21.62 -2.69 8.87
N TRP A 132 -22.46 -2.11 8.01
CA TRP A 132 -22.04 -1.48 6.76
C TRP A 132 -21.13 -0.25 6.96
N ILE A 133 -21.24 0.44 8.10
CA ILE A 133 -20.40 1.61 8.41
C ILE A 133 -18.93 1.18 8.54
N TYR A 134 -18.67 -0.04 9.03
CA TYR A 134 -17.32 -0.60 9.06
C TYR A 134 -16.72 -0.75 7.66
N LYS A 135 -17.53 -1.19 6.69
CA LYS A 135 -17.10 -1.30 5.28
C LYS A 135 -16.83 0.07 4.66
N LEU A 136 -17.67 1.06 4.96
CA LEU A 136 -17.41 2.45 4.56
C LEU A 136 -16.08 2.94 5.15
N TYR A 137 -15.84 2.70 6.45
CA TYR A 137 -14.58 3.03 7.10
C TYR A 137 -13.37 2.37 6.41
N MET A 138 -13.43 1.07 6.07
CA MET A 138 -12.34 0.39 5.36
C MET A 138 -12.02 1.05 4.00
N GLY A 139 -13.05 1.43 3.24
CA GLY A 139 -12.86 2.14 1.98
C GLY A 139 -12.22 3.53 2.19
N LEU A 140 -12.70 4.29 3.17
CA LEU A 140 -12.15 5.60 3.51
C LEU A 140 -10.72 5.50 4.06
N LEU A 141 -10.38 4.45 4.80
CA LEU A 141 -9.04 4.20 5.29
C LEU A 141 -8.05 4.04 4.13
N ALA A 142 -8.43 3.29 3.09
CA ALA A 142 -7.58 3.14 1.92
C ALA A 142 -7.39 4.45 1.14
N VAL A 143 -8.47 5.25 0.99
CA VAL A 143 -8.38 6.60 0.40
C VAL A 143 -7.46 7.49 1.23
N PHE A 144 -7.59 7.45 2.56
CA PHE A 144 -6.74 8.21 3.47
C PHE A 144 -5.27 7.81 3.29
N CYS A 145 -4.93 6.53 3.38
CA CYS A 145 -3.56 6.04 3.29
C CYS A 145 -2.85 6.49 2.00
N THR A 146 -3.50 6.37 0.84
CA THR A 146 -2.88 6.75 -0.44
C THR A 146 -2.66 8.27 -0.54
N ASN A 147 -3.61 9.06 -0.05
CA ASN A 147 -3.50 10.52 -0.10
C ASN A 147 -2.54 11.06 0.96
N SER A 148 -2.47 10.46 2.15
CA SER A 148 -1.59 10.89 3.23
C SER A 148 -0.12 10.82 2.86
N ILE A 149 0.32 9.75 2.18
CA ILE A 149 1.70 9.65 1.68
C ILE A 149 1.94 10.69 0.58
N ASN A 150 0.98 10.85 -0.34
CA ASN A 150 1.10 11.74 -1.50
C ASN A 150 1.17 13.23 -1.11
N ILE A 151 0.44 13.67 -0.06
CA ILE A 151 0.55 15.04 0.46
C ILE A 151 1.82 15.24 1.31
N HIS A 152 2.40 14.16 1.84
CA HIS A 152 3.63 14.18 2.63
C HIS A 152 4.84 13.81 1.78
N ALA A 153 5.00 14.53 0.66
CA ALA A 153 5.98 14.29 -0.39
C ALA A 153 6.77 15.57 -0.72
N GLY A 154 7.68 15.48 -1.70
CA GLY A 154 8.40 16.64 -2.26
C GLY A 154 9.83 16.83 -1.75
N LEU A 155 10.36 15.89 -0.97
CA LEU A 155 11.78 15.78 -0.63
C LEU A 155 12.32 14.42 -1.09
N ASN A 156 13.55 14.41 -1.62
CA ASN A 156 14.20 13.18 -2.10
C ASN A 156 14.22 12.12 -1.00
N GLY A 157 13.69 10.94 -1.29
CA GLY A 157 13.60 9.80 -0.38
C GLY A 157 12.45 9.84 0.62
N LEU A 158 11.64 10.91 0.73
CA LEU A 158 10.64 11.03 1.79
C LEU A 158 9.46 10.05 1.63
N GLU A 159 8.91 9.92 0.42
CA GLU A 159 7.75 9.07 0.11
C GLU A 159 8.07 7.59 0.31
N VAL A 160 9.18 7.14 -0.25
CA VAL A 160 9.63 5.75 -0.11
C VAL A 160 10.24 5.49 1.27
N GLY A 161 10.91 6.47 1.88
CA GLY A 161 11.50 6.36 3.21
C GLY A 161 10.45 6.17 4.30
N GLN A 162 9.38 6.96 4.32
CA GLN A 162 8.27 6.76 5.26
C GLN A 162 7.61 5.39 5.06
N THR A 163 7.48 4.94 3.80
CA THR A 163 6.93 3.62 3.46
C THR A 163 7.81 2.49 4.02
N VAL A 164 9.14 2.61 3.91
CA VAL A 164 10.11 1.65 4.48
C VAL A 164 9.98 1.59 6.01
N VAL A 165 9.85 2.73 6.69
CA VAL A 165 9.69 2.78 8.15
C VAL A 165 8.38 2.10 8.58
N ILE A 166 7.26 2.42 7.93
CA ILE A 166 5.94 1.84 8.21
C ILE A 166 5.95 0.33 7.96
N ALA A 167 6.46 -0.11 6.80
CA ALA A 167 6.54 -1.53 6.45
C ALA A 167 7.42 -2.31 7.43
N SER A 168 8.54 -1.74 7.88
CA SER A 168 9.42 -2.35 8.89
C SER A 168 8.70 -2.50 10.24
N ALA A 169 7.95 -1.48 10.67
CA ALA A 169 7.17 -1.53 11.91
C ALA A 169 6.07 -2.60 11.84
N ILE A 170 5.34 -2.69 10.73
CA ILE A 170 4.31 -3.73 10.52
C ILE A 170 4.94 -5.13 10.51
N LEU A 171 6.09 -5.30 9.84
CA LEU A 171 6.79 -6.58 9.80
C LEU A 171 7.23 -7.01 11.21
N MET A 172 7.81 -6.10 11.99
CA MET A 172 8.19 -6.36 13.37
C MET A 172 6.97 -6.72 14.23
N LEU A 173 5.87 -5.97 14.11
CA LEU A 173 4.62 -6.26 14.80
C LEU A 173 4.11 -7.67 14.48
N ASN A 174 4.05 -8.04 13.21
CA ASN A 174 3.55 -9.35 12.79
C ASN A 174 4.40 -10.49 13.37
N ILE A 175 5.73 -10.36 13.32
CA ILE A 175 6.65 -11.38 13.88
C ILE A 175 6.43 -11.53 15.39
N MET A 176 6.34 -10.41 16.12
CA MET A 176 6.09 -10.42 17.56
C MET A 176 4.74 -11.08 17.90
N GLN A 177 3.68 -10.76 17.15
CA GLN A 177 2.34 -11.29 17.40
C GLN A 177 2.22 -12.79 17.08
N ILE A 178 2.90 -13.28 16.04
CA ILE A 178 2.98 -14.71 15.75
C ILE A 178 3.68 -15.48 16.88
N GLY A 179 4.75 -14.90 17.43
CA GLY A 179 5.49 -15.49 18.56
C GLY A 179 4.73 -15.46 19.88
N ALA A 180 3.92 -14.43 20.12
CA ALA A 180 3.20 -14.24 21.38
C ALA A 180 1.86 -14.99 21.46
N SER A 181 1.17 -15.19 20.33
CA SER A 181 -0.15 -15.85 20.32
C SER A 181 -0.04 -17.37 20.32
N THR A 182 -1.09 -18.07 20.75
CA THR A 182 -1.29 -19.51 20.56
C THR A 182 -2.40 -19.81 19.54
N ASP A 183 -3.21 -18.82 19.20
CA ASP A 183 -4.33 -18.95 18.27
C ASP A 183 -3.84 -19.11 16.82
N PRO A 184 -4.10 -20.26 16.15
CA PRO A 184 -3.69 -20.50 14.78
C PRO A 184 -4.27 -19.52 13.77
N GLU A 185 -5.53 -19.09 13.94
CA GLU A 185 -6.19 -18.19 13.00
C GLU A 185 -5.58 -16.78 13.08
N TYR A 186 -5.36 -16.30 14.29
CA TYR A 186 -4.65 -15.05 14.54
C TYR A 186 -3.22 -15.06 13.97
N LYS A 187 -2.50 -16.18 14.11
CA LYS A 187 -1.17 -16.33 13.49
C LYS A 187 -1.23 -16.29 11.97
N GLN A 188 -2.22 -16.92 11.37
CA GLN A 188 -2.41 -16.91 9.91
C GLN A 188 -2.70 -15.49 9.40
N ALA A 189 -3.50 -14.70 10.11
CA ALA A 189 -3.75 -13.30 9.75
C ALA A 189 -2.45 -12.46 9.73
N HIS A 190 -1.57 -12.66 10.72
CA HIS A 190 -0.26 -12.00 10.72
C HIS A 190 0.69 -12.55 9.64
N ALA A 191 0.65 -13.85 9.35
CA ALA A 191 1.44 -14.44 8.26
C ALA A 191 0.99 -13.92 6.89
N PHE A 192 -0.32 -13.80 6.66
CA PHE A 192 -0.92 -13.16 5.48
C PHE A 192 -0.35 -11.75 5.28
N SER A 193 -0.32 -10.95 6.36
CA SER A 193 0.25 -9.61 6.32
C SER A 193 1.74 -9.62 5.99
N ILE A 194 2.53 -10.55 6.54
CA ILE A 194 3.96 -10.71 6.21
C ILE A 194 4.17 -10.99 4.71
N TYR A 195 3.35 -11.86 4.11
CA TYR A 195 3.47 -12.22 2.69
C TYR A 195 3.30 -11.02 1.74
N LEU A 196 2.55 -9.99 2.16
CA LEU A 196 2.42 -8.73 1.43
C LEU A 196 3.51 -7.72 1.84
N VAL A 197 3.77 -7.56 3.13
CA VAL A 197 4.66 -6.50 3.65
C VAL A 197 6.13 -6.78 3.35
N GLN A 198 6.56 -8.03 3.34
CA GLN A 198 7.96 -8.37 3.05
C GLN A 198 8.38 -7.99 1.61
N PRO A 199 7.63 -8.36 0.55
CA PRO A 199 7.87 -7.84 -0.79
C PRO A 199 7.82 -6.32 -0.88
N LEU A 200 6.87 -5.68 -0.18
CA LEU A 200 6.75 -4.22 -0.16
C LEU A 200 8.02 -3.56 0.40
N LEU A 201 8.51 -4.05 1.54
CA LEU A 201 9.73 -3.54 2.16
C LEU A 201 10.95 -3.73 1.25
N ALA A 202 11.13 -4.93 0.70
CA ALA A 202 12.26 -5.23 -0.17
C ALA A 202 12.29 -4.36 -1.44
N THR A 203 11.13 -4.20 -2.09
CA THR A 203 11.01 -3.39 -3.30
C THR A 203 11.12 -1.89 -3.01
N SER A 204 10.61 -1.43 -1.86
CA SER A 204 10.75 -0.04 -1.40
C SER A 204 12.21 0.31 -1.06
N LEU A 205 12.95 -0.58 -0.39
CA LEU A 205 14.38 -0.39 -0.14
C LEU A 205 15.17 -0.27 -1.45
N ALA A 206 14.83 -1.09 -2.45
CA ALA A 206 15.43 -0.98 -3.77
C ALA A 206 15.12 0.37 -4.42
N LEU A 207 13.87 0.86 -4.33
CA LEU A 207 13.51 2.18 -4.84
C LEU A 207 14.24 3.32 -4.11
N LEU A 208 14.32 3.26 -2.78
CA LEU A 208 15.02 4.24 -1.96
C LEU A 208 16.50 4.36 -2.32
N SER A 209 17.15 3.29 -2.78
CA SER A 209 18.55 3.34 -3.24
C SER A 209 18.78 4.16 -4.53
N TYR A 210 17.70 4.47 -5.27
CA TYR A 210 17.73 5.23 -6.52
C TYR A 210 16.92 6.54 -6.46
N ASN A 211 16.30 6.86 -5.32
CA ASN A 211 15.45 8.04 -5.11
C ASN A 211 16.23 9.14 -4.39
#